data_AF-M9YN92-F1
#
_entry.id   AF-M9YN92-F1
#
_cell.length_a   1.000
_cell.length_b   1.000
_cell.length_c   1.000
_cell.angle_alpha   90.00
_cell.angle_beta   90.00
_cell.angle_gamma   90.00
#
_symmetry.space_group_name_H-M   'P 1'
#
loop_
_entity.id
_entity.type
_entity.pdbx_description
1 polymer ?
#
loop_
_entity_poly.entity_id
_entity_poly.type
_entity_poly.pdbx_seq_one_letter_code
_entity_poly.pdbx_strand_id
1 'polypeptide(L)'
;MTRLHDLKIYLKANLWLVPILLLIGILFVLALDPAPPTRLSLATGPEGGGYQAFGEQLKARLAEEGIALELIATAGSPDNLRRLLAADGPVQIALVQSGTERQLTPEEHQRLHGLGALYQEPLWLFQRRDLDIRDLPGLRGRRIGLGQDGSGTQAVVLGLLEASDIAREPDWLALGGRQASAALENGSLDAAFFVGPPENALIQALARNPALRLADLRRAAAYQAHLPYLKTLPLPEGLLDLAHNSPDRPLTTLSPVATLVANHGLHPALTPLLLESSRRILRPGSLIDPPGSFPRPEPSGFPLTKEADSYYHSGLPYLQRFLPFRIASLVDRYIVLLIPFLAILLPLGKLVSPLYEWRMRARTYKWYRHLHEIDARIHDGSIRGHEAEEIARLQEMEKRLGRVELPLSYSHELYSLHLHVRYMIERLRGIAGEQRPPEETPRAD
;
A
#
# COMPACT_ATOMS: atom_id res chain seq x y z
N MET A 1 -46.57 -26.31 8.21
CA MET A 1 -46.91 -24.88 8.03
C MET A 1 -46.47 -23.99 9.20
N THR A 2 -46.42 -24.48 10.45
CA THR A 2 -46.03 -23.72 11.66
C THR A 2 -44.60 -23.17 11.64
N ARG A 3 -43.57 -23.98 11.31
CA ARG A 3 -42.16 -23.54 11.30
C ARG A 3 -41.86 -22.35 10.37
N LEU A 4 -42.56 -22.25 9.23
CA LEU A 4 -42.39 -21.16 8.26
C LEU A 4 -43.02 -19.86 8.76
N HIS A 5 -44.11 -19.95 9.52
CA HIS A 5 -44.77 -18.80 10.13
C HIS A 5 -43.93 -18.22 11.27
N ASP A 6 -43.41 -19.09 12.15
CA ASP A 6 -42.50 -18.69 13.23
C ASP A 6 -41.20 -18.06 12.70
N LEU A 7 -40.64 -18.62 11.63
CA LEU A 7 -39.46 -18.05 10.96
C LEU A 7 -39.73 -16.66 10.38
N LYS A 8 -40.93 -16.44 9.81
CA LYS A 8 -41.33 -15.14 9.25
C LYS A 8 -41.51 -14.09 10.35
N ILE A 9 -42.07 -14.47 11.50
CA ILE A 9 -42.21 -13.59 12.67
C ILE A 9 -40.82 -13.26 13.24
N TYR A 10 -39.94 -14.25 13.34
CA TYR A 10 -38.56 -14.05 13.79
C TYR A 10 -37.77 -13.11 12.86
N LEU A 11 -37.85 -13.30 11.54
CA LEU A 11 -37.22 -12.41 10.55
C LEU A 11 -37.74 -10.97 10.67
N LYS A 12 -39.06 -10.78 10.72
CA LYS A 12 -39.67 -9.44 10.85
C LYS A 12 -39.27 -8.76 12.15
N ALA A 13 -39.16 -9.51 13.24
CA ALA A 13 -38.79 -8.97 14.53
C ALA A 13 -37.29 -8.60 14.62
N ASN A 14 -36.45 -9.25 13.81
CA ASN A 14 -35.00 -9.02 13.73
C ASN A 14 -34.57 -8.15 12.53
N LEU A 15 -35.52 -7.49 11.86
CA LEU A 15 -35.23 -6.60 10.72
C LEU A 15 -34.29 -5.43 11.09
N TRP A 16 -34.16 -5.11 12.38
CA TRP A 16 -33.21 -4.13 12.91
C TRP A 16 -31.74 -4.53 12.76
N LEU A 17 -31.44 -5.82 12.53
CA LEU A 17 -30.08 -6.27 12.21
C LEU A 17 -29.66 -5.90 10.79
N VAL A 18 -30.62 -5.70 9.88
CA VAL A 18 -30.33 -5.33 8.49
C VAL A 18 -29.49 -4.04 8.40
N PRO A 19 -29.89 -2.90 9.01
CA PRO A 19 -29.07 -1.68 8.96
C PRO A 19 -27.71 -1.84 9.65
N ILE A 20 -27.60 -2.68 10.70
CA ILE A 20 -26.34 -2.92 11.40
C ILE A 20 -25.40 -3.76 10.53
N LEU A 21 -25.88 -4.86 9.94
CA LEU A 21 -25.10 -5.68 9.01
C LEU A 21 -24.72 -4.89 7.75
N LEU A 22 -25.59 -4.00 7.29
CA LEU A 22 -25.33 -3.13 6.15
C LEU A 22 -24.29 -2.06 6.50
N LEU A 23 -24.35 -1.44 7.69
CA LEU A 23 -23.32 -0.53 8.18
C LEU A 23 -21.97 -1.25 8.33
N ILE A 24 -21.97 -2.44 8.93
CA ILE A 24 -20.80 -3.28 9.10
C ILE A 24 -20.22 -3.69 7.73
N GLY A 25 -21.08 -4.05 6.76
CA GLY A 25 -20.69 -4.34 5.39
C GLY A 25 -20.12 -3.11 4.66
N ILE A 26 -20.69 -1.93 4.87
CA ILE A 26 -20.15 -0.67 4.34
C ILE A 26 -18.78 -0.38 4.96
N LEU A 27 -18.64 -0.49 6.29
CA LEU A 27 -17.36 -0.31 6.97
C LEU A 27 -16.32 -1.33 6.50
N PHE A 28 -16.72 -2.57 6.25
CA PHE A 28 -15.88 -3.58 5.63
C PHE A 28 -15.39 -3.08 4.27
N VAL A 29 -16.30 -2.74 3.35
CA VAL A 29 -15.99 -2.25 2.00
C VAL A 29 -15.10 -1.00 2.01
N LEU A 30 -15.39 -0.03 2.89
CA LEU A 30 -14.59 1.20 3.04
C LEU A 30 -13.18 0.94 3.60
N ALA A 31 -13.01 -0.14 4.36
CA ALA A 31 -11.70 -0.53 4.88
C ALA A 31 -10.90 -1.38 3.89
N LEU A 32 -11.46 -1.86 2.77
CA LEU A 32 -10.65 -2.50 1.73
C LEU A 32 -9.88 -1.43 0.96
N ASP A 33 -8.56 -1.60 0.92
CA ASP A 33 -7.71 -0.83 0.00
C ASP A 33 -8.24 -0.95 -1.44
N PRO A 34 -8.12 0.11 -2.27
CA PRO A 34 -8.52 0.03 -3.67
C PRO A 34 -7.87 -1.16 -4.38
N ALA A 35 -8.51 -1.68 -5.43
CA ALA A 35 -7.87 -2.74 -6.20
C ALA A 35 -6.55 -2.23 -6.79
N PRO A 36 -5.48 -3.04 -6.82
CA PRO A 36 -4.22 -2.60 -7.40
C PRO A 36 -4.45 -2.19 -8.86
N PRO A 37 -3.91 -1.03 -9.28
CA PRO A 37 -4.06 -0.58 -10.65
C PRO A 37 -3.40 -1.56 -11.62
N THR A 38 -4.01 -1.72 -12.80
CA THR A 38 -3.47 -2.58 -13.87
C THR A 38 -2.54 -1.82 -14.81
N ARG A 39 -2.21 -0.56 -14.49
CA ARG A 39 -1.35 0.32 -15.27
C ARG A 39 -0.39 1.03 -14.33
N LEU A 40 0.88 1.05 -14.70
CA LEU A 40 1.94 1.80 -14.06
C LEU A 40 2.76 2.51 -15.12
N SER A 41 3.46 3.57 -14.73
CA SER A 41 4.53 4.09 -15.57
C SER A 41 5.88 4.15 -14.84
N LEU A 42 6.93 3.91 -15.62
CA LEU A 42 8.33 3.88 -15.20
C LEU A 42 9.12 4.93 -15.95
N ALA A 43 9.64 5.92 -15.23
CA ALA A 43 10.65 6.82 -15.78
C ALA A 43 12.02 6.10 -15.86
N THR A 44 12.60 6.09 -17.05
CA THR A 44 13.80 5.32 -17.39
C THR A 44 14.98 6.24 -17.65
N GLY A 45 15.51 6.29 -18.86
CA GLY A 45 16.63 7.14 -19.24
C GLY A 45 16.55 7.45 -20.73
N PRO A 46 17.64 7.92 -21.34
CA PRO A 46 17.66 8.19 -22.77
C PRO A 46 17.47 6.90 -23.57
N GLU A 47 16.97 7.05 -24.80
CA GLU A 47 16.74 5.92 -25.70
C GLU A 47 18.04 5.13 -25.96
N GLY A 48 17.94 3.80 -25.91
CA GLY A 48 19.07 2.88 -26.02
C GLY A 48 19.95 2.79 -24.76
N GLY A 49 19.58 3.47 -23.67
CA GLY A 49 20.28 3.39 -22.39
C GLY A 49 19.94 2.14 -21.57
N GLY A 50 20.77 1.82 -20.57
CA GLY A 50 20.59 0.66 -19.70
C GLY A 50 19.26 0.68 -18.92
N TYR A 51 18.81 1.86 -18.51
CA TYR A 51 17.54 2.06 -17.83
C TYR A 51 16.34 1.66 -18.70
N GLN A 52 16.35 2.03 -19.98
CA GLN A 52 15.30 1.64 -20.91
C GLN A 52 15.34 0.13 -21.18
N ALA A 53 16.53 -0.44 -21.37
CA ALA A 53 16.69 -1.87 -21.60
C ALA A 53 16.19 -2.73 -20.43
N PHE A 54 16.41 -2.29 -19.18
CA PHE A 54 15.81 -2.91 -18.01
C PHE A 54 14.29 -2.71 -17.98
N GLY A 55 13.82 -1.50 -18.27
CA GLY A 55 12.40 -1.17 -18.32
C GLY A 55 11.60 -2.04 -19.30
N GLU A 56 12.13 -2.31 -20.49
CA GLU A 56 11.50 -3.19 -21.48
C GLU A 56 11.36 -4.64 -20.96
N GLN A 57 12.39 -5.16 -20.29
CA GLN A 57 12.33 -6.47 -19.66
C GLN A 57 11.31 -6.50 -18.53
N LEU A 58 11.27 -5.46 -17.68
CA LEU A 58 10.29 -5.35 -16.60
C LEU A 58 8.86 -5.24 -17.14
N LYS A 59 8.65 -4.49 -18.22
CA LYS A 59 7.37 -4.37 -18.91
C LYS A 59 6.88 -5.73 -19.42
N ALA A 60 7.75 -6.51 -20.05
CA ALA A 60 7.40 -7.85 -20.52
C ALA A 60 6.97 -8.77 -19.36
N ARG A 61 7.71 -8.76 -18.25
CA ARG A 61 7.38 -9.56 -17.05
C ARG A 61 6.06 -9.15 -16.39
N LEU A 62 5.84 -7.85 -16.23
CA LEU A 62 4.61 -7.35 -15.62
C LEU A 62 3.37 -7.64 -16.49
N ALA A 63 3.54 -7.67 -17.81
CA ALA A 63 2.46 -8.03 -18.74
C ALA A 63 1.99 -9.48 -18.55
N GLU A 64 2.87 -10.42 -18.19
CA GLU A 64 2.51 -11.80 -17.84
C GLU A 64 1.55 -11.86 -16.64
N GLU A 65 1.65 -10.90 -15.72
CA GLU A 65 0.82 -10.77 -14.52
C GLU A 65 -0.42 -9.86 -14.74
N GLY A 66 -0.62 -9.39 -15.99
CA GLY A 66 -1.75 -8.54 -16.36
C GLY A 66 -1.58 -7.06 -15.98
N ILE A 67 -0.36 -6.61 -15.74
CA ILE A 67 -0.02 -5.22 -15.43
C ILE A 67 0.65 -4.57 -16.64
N ALA A 68 0.06 -3.51 -17.18
CA ALA A 68 0.65 -2.73 -18.26
C ALA A 68 1.65 -1.71 -17.71
N LEU A 69 2.91 -1.81 -18.13
CA LEU A 69 3.95 -0.84 -17.79
C LEU A 69 4.21 0.11 -18.97
N GLU A 70 4.01 1.40 -18.76
CA GLU A 70 4.39 2.46 -19.68
C GLU A 70 5.81 2.95 -19.37
N LEU A 71 6.70 2.93 -20.36
CA LEU A 71 8.06 3.43 -20.20
C LEU A 71 8.13 4.87 -20.65
N ILE A 72 8.64 5.74 -19.78
CA ILE A 72 8.83 7.16 -20.07
C ILE A 72 10.33 7.38 -20.24
N ALA A 73 10.74 7.76 -21.45
CA ALA A 73 12.11 8.15 -21.76
C ALA A 73 12.41 9.51 -21.12
N THR A 74 13.61 9.66 -20.56
CA THR A 74 14.01 10.84 -19.78
C THR A 74 15.47 11.19 -20.03
N ALA A 75 15.92 12.32 -19.50
CA ALA A 75 17.35 12.67 -19.52
C ALA A 75 18.21 11.88 -18.51
N GLY A 76 17.59 11.09 -17.62
CA GLY A 76 18.25 10.33 -16.56
C GLY A 76 17.77 10.68 -15.15
N SER A 77 18.54 10.30 -14.13
CA SER A 77 18.13 10.33 -12.72
C SER A 77 17.58 11.68 -12.21
N PRO A 78 18.19 12.85 -12.50
CA PRO A 78 17.61 14.13 -12.07
C PRO A 78 16.24 14.44 -12.70
N ASP A 79 16.02 14.06 -13.96
CA ASP A 79 14.72 14.17 -14.63
C ASP A 79 13.70 13.19 -14.02
N ASN A 80 14.14 11.98 -13.70
CA ASN A 80 13.32 10.96 -13.06
C ASN A 80 12.82 11.39 -11.68
N LEU A 81 13.71 11.94 -10.84
CA LEU A 81 13.34 12.46 -9.52
C LEU A 81 12.31 13.58 -9.61
N ARG A 82 12.51 14.54 -10.52
CA ARG A 82 11.56 15.63 -10.74
C ARG A 82 10.18 15.12 -11.17
N ARG A 83 10.14 14.10 -12.03
CA ARG A 83 8.89 13.47 -12.50
C ARG A 83 8.18 12.69 -11.41
N LEU A 84 8.92 12.00 -10.53
CA LEU A 84 8.35 11.32 -9.36
C LEU A 84 7.73 12.30 -8.36
N LEU A 85 8.30 13.50 -8.24
CA LEU A 85 7.84 14.55 -7.32
C LEU A 85 6.69 15.41 -7.85
N ALA A 86 6.36 15.30 -9.14
CA ALA A 86 5.23 16.00 -9.74
C ALA A 86 3.91 15.51 -9.14
N ALA A 87 3.10 16.41 -8.57
CA ALA A 87 1.89 16.06 -7.81
C ALA A 87 0.86 15.26 -8.63
N ASP A 88 0.68 15.62 -9.91
CA ASP A 88 -0.21 14.95 -10.86
C ASP A 88 0.57 14.27 -12.00
N GLY A 89 1.83 13.93 -11.73
CA GLY A 89 2.70 13.29 -12.72
C GLY A 89 2.21 11.89 -13.09
N PRO A 90 2.33 11.47 -14.36
CA PRO A 90 1.95 10.11 -14.74
C PRO A 90 2.89 9.05 -14.17
N VAL A 91 4.04 9.43 -13.58
CA VAL A 91 5.13 8.57 -13.08
C VAL A 91 4.90 8.11 -11.65
N GLN A 92 4.87 6.79 -11.42
CA GLN A 92 4.81 6.21 -10.07
C GLN A 92 6.14 5.61 -9.63
N ILE A 93 6.92 5.09 -10.58
CA ILE A 93 8.23 4.49 -10.33
C ILE A 93 9.28 5.05 -11.27
N ALA A 94 10.54 5.07 -10.85
CA ALA A 94 11.66 5.45 -11.68
C ALA A 94 12.93 4.71 -11.34
N LEU A 95 13.83 4.61 -12.32
CA LEU A 95 15.21 4.21 -12.09
C LEU A 95 16.03 5.43 -11.70
N VAL A 96 16.74 5.36 -10.57
CA VAL A 96 17.50 6.47 -10.03
C VAL A 96 18.86 5.97 -9.60
N GLN A 97 19.91 6.66 -10.05
CA GLN A 97 21.28 6.36 -9.67
C GLN A 97 21.52 6.84 -8.23
N SER A 98 22.16 6.02 -7.41
CA SER A 98 22.53 6.39 -6.04
C SER A 98 23.42 7.65 -6.01
N GLY A 99 23.25 8.47 -4.98
CA GLY A 99 23.88 9.78 -4.83
C GLY A 99 23.09 10.95 -5.41
N THR A 100 22.16 10.71 -6.35
CA THR A 100 21.35 11.78 -6.95
C THR A 100 20.25 12.29 -6.02
N GLU A 101 19.87 11.52 -5.00
CA GLU A 101 18.98 11.94 -3.92
C GLU A 101 19.51 13.16 -3.14
N ARG A 102 20.82 13.41 -3.17
CA ARG A 102 21.46 14.56 -2.50
C ARG A 102 21.06 15.91 -3.11
N GLN A 103 20.48 15.89 -4.31
CA GLN A 103 19.98 17.08 -4.99
C GLN A 103 18.57 17.48 -4.49
N LEU A 104 17.92 16.62 -3.71
CA LEU A 104 16.57 16.83 -3.18
C LEU A 104 16.61 17.65 -1.89
N THR A 105 15.57 18.45 -1.67
CA THR A 105 15.34 19.01 -0.33
C THR A 105 14.92 17.89 0.64
N PRO A 106 15.06 18.09 1.96
CA PRO A 106 14.57 17.12 2.95
C PRO A 106 13.08 16.77 2.79
N GLU A 107 12.24 17.74 2.40
CA GLU A 107 10.81 17.54 2.17
C GLU A 107 10.55 16.71 0.91
N GLU A 108 11.30 16.95 -0.17
CA GLU A 108 11.23 16.14 -1.39
C GLU A 108 11.68 14.71 -1.14
N HIS A 109 12.76 14.54 -0.37
CA HIS A 109 13.31 13.23 -0.03
C HIS A 109 12.29 12.34 0.70
N GLN A 110 11.55 12.91 1.66
CA GLN A 110 10.48 12.21 2.40
C GLN A 110 9.28 11.79 1.52
N ARG A 111 9.17 12.33 0.30
CA ARG A 111 8.10 11.99 -0.65
C ARG A 111 8.41 10.76 -1.50
N LEU A 112 9.65 10.26 -1.42
CA LEU A 112 10.15 9.17 -2.25
C LEU A 112 10.63 8.00 -1.39
N HIS A 113 10.45 6.80 -1.91
CA HIS A 113 10.85 5.56 -1.24
C HIS A 113 11.62 4.66 -2.18
N GLY A 114 12.66 4.00 -1.67
CA GLY A 114 13.36 2.95 -2.40
C GLY A 114 12.55 1.66 -2.39
N LEU A 115 12.57 0.94 -3.50
CA LEU A 115 12.16 -0.47 -3.54
C LEU A 115 13.38 -1.39 -3.46
N GLY A 116 14.52 -0.96 -4.03
CA GLY A 116 15.78 -1.70 -3.94
C GLY A 116 16.82 -1.26 -4.95
N ALA A 117 18.09 -1.55 -4.64
CA ALA A 117 19.16 -1.49 -5.62
C ALA A 117 19.01 -2.66 -6.62
N LEU A 118 19.32 -2.41 -7.89
CA LEU A 118 19.09 -3.33 -9.01
C LEU A 118 20.38 -3.85 -9.64
N TYR A 119 21.38 -3.00 -9.84
CA TYR A 119 22.68 -3.39 -10.40
C TYR A 119 23.70 -2.26 -10.19
N GLN A 120 24.97 -2.61 -10.34
CA GLN A 120 26.05 -1.64 -10.29
C GLN A 120 26.17 -0.88 -11.62
N GLU A 121 26.44 0.42 -11.54
CA GLU A 121 26.71 1.27 -12.69
C GLU A 121 28.12 1.87 -12.58
N PRO A 122 29.17 1.15 -12.99
CA PRO A 122 30.54 1.60 -12.77
C PRO A 122 30.83 2.95 -13.44
N LEU A 123 31.62 3.77 -12.75
CA LEU A 123 32.24 4.96 -13.29
C LEU A 123 33.51 4.53 -14.05
N TRP A 124 33.55 4.81 -15.34
CA TRP A 124 34.72 4.58 -16.18
C TRP A 124 35.40 5.90 -16.48
N LEU A 125 36.69 6.01 -16.17
CA LEU A 125 37.53 7.11 -16.63
C LEU A 125 38.46 6.58 -17.72
N PHE A 126 38.06 6.79 -18.98
CA PHE A 126 38.93 6.51 -20.12
C PHE A 126 39.82 7.70 -20.36
N GLN A 127 41.10 7.45 -20.56
CA GLN A 127 42.10 8.45 -20.88
C GLN A 127 42.92 8.02 -22.08
N ARG A 128 43.56 8.98 -22.75
CA ARG A 128 44.56 8.65 -23.77
C ARG A 128 45.71 7.83 -23.16
N ARG A 129 46.26 6.91 -23.95
CA ARG A 129 47.24 5.92 -23.50
C ARG A 129 48.56 6.52 -23.00
N ASP A 130 48.92 7.70 -23.48
CA ASP A 130 50.09 8.49 -23.07
C ASP A 130 49.89 9.21 -21.72
N LEU A 131 48.71 9.14 -21.11
CA LEU A 131 48.37 9.82 -19.86
C LEU A 131 48.21 8.83 -18.71
N ASP A 132 48.68 9.18 -17.51
CA ASP A 132 48.61 8.34 -16.30
C ASP A 132 47.82 9.02 -15.17
N ILE A 133 46.59 9.43 -15.46
CA ILE A 133 45.64 9.96 -14.47
C ILE A 133 45.21 8.80 -13.55
N ARG A 134 45.35 9.00 -12.24
CA ARG A 134 45.03 7.99 -11.21
C ARG A 134 44.18 8.51 -10.05
N ASP A 135 43.83 9.78 -10.08
CA ASP A 135 43.03 10.49 -9.09
C ASP A 135 42.53 11.82 -9.67
N LEU A 136 41.60 12.48 -8.97
CA LEU A 136 41.02 13.75 -9.43
C LEU A 136 42.03 14.89 -9.56
N PRO A 137 43.04 15.05 -8.67
CA PRO A 137 44.11 16.03 -8.88
C PRO A 137 44.84 15.89 -10.22
N GLY A 138 44.97 14.66 -10.74
CA GLY A 138 45.56 14.39 -12.05
C GLY A 138 44.74 14.92 -13.25
N LEU A 139 43.51 15.40 -13.03
CA LEU A 139 42.67 16.01 -14.06
C LEU A 139 43.04 17.47 -14.37
N ARG A 140 43.81 18.13 -13.49
CA ARG A 140 44.11 19.56 -13.63
C ARG A 140 44.95 19.86 -14.87
N GLY A 141 44.59 20.93 -15.58
CA GLY A 141 45.24 21.34 -16.83
C GLY A 141 44.99 20.40 -18.00
N ARG A 142 43.94 19.56 -17.93
CA ARG A 142 43.55 18.60 -18.98
C ARG A 142 42.14 18.89 -19.48
N ARG A 143 41.87 18.50 -20.73
CA ARG A 143 40.54 18.60 -21.33
C ARG A 143 39.73 17.37 -20.95
N ILE A 144 38.73 17.55 -20.09
CA ILE A 144 38.00 16.44 -19.46
C ILE A 144 36.54 16.45 -19.88
N GLY A 145 36.01 15.31 -20.30
CA GLY A 145 34.56 15.11 -20.43
C GLY A 145 33.95 14.69 -19.09
N LEU A 146 33.10 15.53 -18.50
CA LEU A 146 32.48 15.28 -17.18
C LEU A 146 31.18 14.46 -17.26
N GLY A 147 30.70 14.14 -18.46
CA GLY A 147 29.32 13.70 -18.70
C GLY A 147 28.43 14.85 -19.15
N GLN A 148 27.31 14.52 -19.79
CA GLN A 148 26.33 15.51 -20.26
C GLN A 148 25.67 16.22 -19.08
N ASP A 149 25.28 17.48 -19.28
CA ASP A 149 24.50 18.23 -18.30
C ASP A 149 23.24 17.48 -17.84
N GLY A 150 23.08 17.35 -16.52
CA GLY A 150 21.96 16.64 -15.90
C GLY A 150 22.05 15.11 -15.96
N SER A 151 23.17 14.53 -16.43
CA SER A 151 23.37 13.09 -16.47
C SER A 151 23.82 12.50 -15.12
N GLY A 152 23.59 11.19 -14.92
CA GLY A 152 24.11 10.46 -13.77
C GLY A 152 25.64 10.46 -13.69
N THR A 153 26.33 10.42 -14.84
CA THR A 153 27.79 10.57 -14.92
C THR A 153 28.25 11.89 -14.33
N GLN A 154 27.64 13.01 -14.75
CA GLN A 154 27.98 14.33 -14.23
C GLN A 154 27.72 14.42 -12.73
N ALA A 155 26.60 13.86 -12.24
CA ALA A 155 26.29 13.87 -10.81
C ALA A 155 27.38 13.17 -9.96
N VAL A 156 27.89 12.01 -10.40
CA VAL A 156 28.99 11.32 -9.68
C VAL A 156 30.26 12.14 -9.71
N VAL A 157 30.64 12.65 -10.89
CA VAL A 157 31.90 13.39 -11.04
C VAL A 157 31.88 14.67 -10.22
N LEU A 158 30.78 15.43 -10.23
CA LEU A 158 30.63 16.62 -9.41
C LEU A 158 30.67 16.28 -7.91
N GLY A 159 30.03 15.20 -7.46
CA GLY A 159 30.11 14.76 -6.07
C GLY A 159 31.53 14.37 -5.64
N LEU A 160 32.31 13.75 -6.53
CA LEU A 160 33.72 13.43 -6.28
C LEU A 160 34.60 14.69 -6.17
N LEU A 161 34.36 15.68 -7.04
CA LEU A 161 35.06 16.96 -7.03
C LEU A 161 34.75 17.77 -5.76
N GLU A 162 33.48 17.84 -5.38
CA GLU A 162 33.00 18.47 -4.14
C GLU A 162 33.66 17.82 -2.91
N ALA A 163 33.62 16.50 -2.81
CA ALA A 163 34.25 15.76 -1.71
C ALA A 163 35.79 15.91 -1.65
N SER A 164 36.41 16.35 -2.75
CA SER A 164 37.86 16.57 -2.85
C SER A 164 38.26 18.05 -2.74
N ASP A 165 37.29 18.96 -2.59
CA ASP A 165 37.50 20.42 -2.65
C ASP A 165 38.24 20.86 -3.94
N ILE A 166 37.82 20.31 -5.09
CA ILE A 166 38.41 20.63 -6.40
C ILE A 166 37.39 21.43 -7.23
N ALA A 167 37.74 22.68 -7.53
CA ALA A 167 36.96 23.51 -8.44
C ALA A 167 37.04 22.99 -9.88
N ARG A 168 35.92 23.13 -10.61
CA ARG A 168 35.84 22.82 -12.04
C ARG A 168 36.69 23.79 -12.87
N GLU A 169 37.48 23.26 -13.79
CA GLU A 169 38.27 24.05 -14.74
C GLU A 169 37.48 24.37 -16.03
N PRO A 170 37.81 25.45 -16.76
CA PRO A 170 37.14 25.82 -18.01
C PRO A 170 37.20 24.73 -19.09
N ASP A 171 38.30 23.98 -19.15
CA ASP A 171 38.52 22.90 -20.11
C ASP A 171 37.80 21.58 -19.74
N TRP A 172 37.03 21.59 -18.65
CA TRP A 172 36.19 20.46 -18.26
C TRP A 172 34.79 20.63 -18.84
N LEU A 173 34.54 19.90 -19.91
CA LEU A 173 33.38 20.03 -20.77
C LEU A 173 32.23 19.14 -20.32
N ALA A 174 30.99 19.61 -20.48
CA ALA A 174 29.77 18.84 -20.27
C ALA A 174 29.49 17.89 -21.46
N LEU A 175 30.47 17.05 -21.80
CA LEU A 175 30.38 16.07 -22.88
C LEU A 175 30.24 14.67 -22.29
N GLY A 176 29.31 13.87 -22.83
CA GLY A 176 29.08 12.48 -22.42
C GLY A 176 28.73 11.57 -23.60
N GLY A 177 28.64 10.27 -23.31
CA GLY A 177 28.22 9.26 -24.28
C GLY A 177 29.02 9.30 -25.59
N ARG A 178 28.33 9.19 -26.73
CA ARG A 178 28.98 9.16 -28.06
C ARG A 178 29.80 10.40 -28.38
N GLN A 179 29.38 11.58 -27.89
CA GLN A 179 30.11 12.82 -28.13
C GLN A 179 31.46 12.83 -27.40
N ALA A 180 31.48 12.38 -26.14
CA ALA A 180 32.73 12.23 -25.39
C ALA A 180 33.64 11.14 -25.98
N SER A 181 33.07 10.01 -26.44
CA SER A 181 33.83 8.96 -27.14
C SER A 181 34.53 9.49 -28.38
N ALA A 182 33.80 10.17 -29.26
CA ALA A 182 34.36 10.75 -30.48
C ALA A 182 35.43 11.82 -30.17
N ALA A 183 35.23 12.61 -29.12
CA ALA A 183 36.19 13.63 -28.70
C ALA A 183 37.47 13.02 -28.06
N LEU A 184 37.37 11.85 -27.42
CA LEU A 184 38.56 11.08 -27.01
C LEU A 184 39.30 10.51 -28.22
N GLU A 185 38.57 9.91 -29.15
CA GLU A 185 39.13 9.27 -30.35
C GLU A 185 39.87 10.27 -31.26
N ASN A 186 39.34 11.49 -31.41
CA ASN A 186 39.96 12.53 -32.23
C ASN A 186 40.98 13.39 -31.46
N GLY A 187 41.23 13.11 -30.17
CA GLY A 187 42.18 13.82 -29.33
C GLY A 187 41.75 15.23 -28.90
N SER A 188 40.46 15.59 -29.02
CA SER A 188 39.91 16.84 -28.49
C SER A 188 39.73 16.80 -26.96
N LEU A 189 39.56 15.60 -26.39
CA LEU A 189 39.61 15.35 -24.95
C LEU A 189 40.83 14.50 -24.59
N ASP A 190 41.34 14.73 -23.39
CA ASP A 190 42.45 13.98 -22.82
C ASP A 190 41.93 12.78 -22.00
N ALA A 191 40.81 12.97 -21.30
CA ALA A 191 40.08 11.91 -20.62
C ALA A 191 38.58 12.22 -20.56
N ALA A 192 37.73 11.21 -20.38
CA ALA A 192 36.30 11.40 -20.18
C ALA A 192 35.71 10.34 -19.25
N PHE A 193 34.72 10.77 -18.48
CA PHE A 193 33.94 9.95 -17.59
C PHE A 193 32.72 9.36 -18.30
N PHE A 194 32.40 8.12 -17.96
CA PHE A 194 31.21 7.42 -18.39
C PHE A 194 30.63 6.64 -17.21
N VAL A 195 29.31 6.51 -17.15
CA VAL A 195 28.65 5.60 -16.21
C VAL A 195 27.80 4.63 -17.01
N GLY A 196 27.91 3.34 -16.70
CA GLY A 196 27.08 2.31 -17.32
C GLY A 196 27.68 0.91 -17.22
N PRO A 197 26.92 -0.12 -17.61
CA PRO A 197 27.36 -1.50 -17.50
C PRO A 197 28.57 -1.80 -18.41
N PRO A 198 29.46 -2.73 -18.02
CA PRO A 198 30.64 -3.09 -18.80
C PRO A 198 30.30 -3.69 -20.17
N GLU A 199 29.12 -4.28 -20.33
CA GLU A 199 28.61 -4.84 -21.59
C GLU A 199 28.12 -3.76 -22.57
N ASN A 200 28.01 -2.50 -22.14
CA ASN A 200 27.56 -1.42 -23.00
C ASN A 200 28.47 -1.28 -24.23
N ALA A 201 27.88 -1.23 -25.42
CA ALA A 201 28.62 -1.20 -26.68
C ALA A 201 29.64 -0.05 -26.78
N LEU A 202 29.34 1.11 -26.19
CA LEU A 202 30.26 2.25 -26.16
C LEU A 202 31.44 2.00 -25.22
N ILE A 203 31.20 1.43 -24.03
CA ILE A 203 32.27 1.06 -23.09
C ILE A 203 33.18 0.00 -23.71
N GLN A 204 32.58 -1.00 -24.35
CA GLN A 204 33.28 -2.05 -25.10
C GLN A 204 34.11 -1.50 -26.26
N ALA A 205 33.60 -0.50 -27.00
CA ALA A 205 34.33 0.15 -28.08
C ALA A 205 35.54 0.95 -27.55
N LEU A 206 35.36 1.70 -26.46
CA LEU A 206 36.44 2.44 -25.80
C LEU A 206 37.52 1.50 -25.26
N ALA A 207 37.13 0.38 -24.64
CA ALA A 207 38.05 -0.63 -24.10
C ALA A 207 38.88 -1.33 -25.18
N ARG A 208 38.34 -1.46 -26.40
CA ARG A 208 39.02 -2.01 -27.59
C ARG A 208 39.95 -1.02 -28.29
N ASN A 209 39.83 0.27 -28.01
CA ASN A 209 40.63 1.27 -28.70
C ASN A 209 42.08 1.26 -28.16
N PRO A 210 43.08 0.92 -28.98
CA PRO A 210 44.46 0.82 -28.52
C PRO A 210 45.08 2.16 -28.12
N ALA A 211 44.49 3.29 -28.54
CA ALA A 211 44.92 4.64 -28.17
C ALA A 211 44.40 5.10 -26.81
N LEU A 212 43.49 4.35 -26.19
CA LEU A 212 42.88 4.66 -24.91
C LEU A 212 43.27 3.61 -23.86
N ARG A 213 43.13 3.99 -22.59
CA ARG A 213 43.23 3.07 -21.44
C ARG A 213 42.31 3.50 -20.32
N LEU A 214 41.95 2.55 -19.46
CA LEU A 214 41.18 2.83 -18.26
C LEU A 214 42.11 3.37 -17.15
N ALA A 215 41.67 4.40 -16.45
CA ALA A 215 42.37 4.93 -15.28
C ALA A 215 42.11 4.09 -14.03
N ASP A 216 43.13 3.96 -13.18
CA ASP A 216 43.02 3.35 -11.85
C ASP A 216 42.61 4.40 -10.82
N LEU A 217 41.40 4.33 -10.26
CA LEU A 217 40.96 5.27 -9.22
C LEU A 217 41.49 4.82 -7.85
N ARG A 218 42.77 5.06 -7.59
CA ARG A 218 43.49 4.57 -6.39
C ARG A 218 42.86 4.97 -5.05
N ARG A 219 42.09 6.06 -5.03
CA ARG A 219 41.39 6.57 -3.84
C ARG A 219 39.94 6.10 -3.72
N ALA A 220 39.51 5.10 -4.51
CA ALA A 220 38.13 4.61 -4.51
C ALA A 220 37.62 4.25 -3.10
N ALA A 221 38.41 3.55 -2.29
CA ALA A 221 38.03 3.22 -0.91
C ALA A 221 37.79 4.46 -0.04
N ALA A 222 38.59 5.52 -0.21
CA ALA A 222 38.40 6.78 0.50
C ALA A 222 37.13 7.49 0.01
N TYR A 223 36.89 7.53 -1.30
CA TYR A 223 35.67 8.09 -1.86
C TYR A 223 34.42 7.37 -1.37
N GLN A 224 34.42 6.04 -1.31
CA GLN A 224 33.32 5.28 -0.73
C GLN A 224 33.07 5.65 0.75
N ALA A 225 34.13 5.89 1.53
CA ALA A 225 33.97 6.28 2.93
C ALA A 225 33.30 7.66 3.10
N HIS A 226 33.61 8.60 2.21
CA HIS A 226 33.01 9.95 2.22
C HIS A 226 31.67 10.03 1.47
N LEU A 227 31.44 9.13 0.51
CA LEU A 227 30.27 9.06 -0.36
C LEU A 227 29.70 7.64 -0.30
N PRO A 228 28.94 7.29 0.76
CA PRO A 228 28.49 5.91 1.03
C PRO A 228 27.59 5.29 -0.04
N TYR A 229 27.03 6.13 -0.92
CA TYR A 229 26.25 5.71 -2.07
C TYR A 229 27.10 5.11 -3.21
N LEU A 230 28.41 5.31 -3.18
CA LEU A 230 29.37 4.69 -4.09
C LEU A 230 29.95 3.42 -3.46
N LYS A 231 30.21 2.42 -4.30
CA LYS A 231 30.92 1.20 -3.93
C LYS A 231 32.22 1.10 -4.71
N THR A 232 33.26 0.67 -4.03
CA THR A 232 34.54 0.32 -4.65
C THR A 232 34.34 -0.95 -5.45
N LEU A 233 34.75 -0.93 -6.72
CA LEU A 233 34.63 -2.04 -7.64
C LEU A 233 36.02 -2.45 -8.14
N PRO A 234 36.57 -3.59 -7.68
CA PRO A 234 37.79 -4.14 -8.25
C PRO A 234 37.49 -4.69 -9.64
N LEU A 235 38.35 -4.37 -10.60
CA LEU A 235 38.26 -4.81 -11.99
C LEU A 235 39.41 -5.77 -12.26
N PRO A 236 39.13 -7.07 -12.52
CA PRO A 236 40.17 -7.99 -12.93
C PRO A 236 40.73 -7.61 -14.31
N GLU A 237 41.97 -8.01 -14.55
CA GLU A 237 42.60 -7.93 -15.86
C GLU A 237 41.74 -8.64 -16.93
N GLY A 238 41.60 -8.02 -18.10
CA GLY A 238 40.81 -8.54 -19.22
C GLY A 238 39.29 -8.50 -19.05
N LEU A 239 38.75 -7.92 -17.96
CA LEU A 239 37.30 -7.90 -17.68
C LEU A 239 36.45 -7.38 -18.84
N LEU A 240 36.87 -6.28 -19.49
CA LEU A 240 36.09 -5.65 -20.55
C LEU A 240 36.30 -6.34 -21.88
N ASP A 241 37.55 -6.74 -22.18
CA ASP A 241 37.89 -7.47 -23.40
C ASP A 241 39.06 -8.44 -23.15
N LEU A 242 38.75 -9.74 -23.16
CA LEU A 242 39.74 -10.80 -22.99
C LEU A 242 40.69 -10.93 -24.20
N ALA A 243 40.23 -10.63 -25.41
CA ALA A 243 41.04 -10.77 -26.61
C ALA A 243 42.12 -9.68 -26.70
N HIS A 244 41.82 -8.48 -26.23
CA HIS A 244 42.75 -7.35 -26.22
C HIS A 244 43.37 -7.05 -24.84
N ASN A 245 43.09 -7.90 -23.85
CA ASN A 245 43.50 -7.74 -22.46
C ASN A 245 43.19 -6.33 -21.91
N SER A 246 41.91 -5.98 -21.90
CA SER A 246 41.43 -4.67 -21.43
C SER A 246 40.50 -4.86 -20.22
N PRO A 247 40.81 -4.28 -19.04
CA PRO A 247 42.05 -3.56 -18.72
C PRO A 247 43.29 -4.48 -18.73
N ASP A 248 44.47 -3.90 -18.93
CA ASP A 248 45.76 -4.62 -19.09
C ASP A 248 46.42 -5.05 -17.78
N ARG A 249 45.76 -4.77 -16.66
CA ARG A 249 46.12 -5.15 -15.29
C ARG A 249 44.89 -5.03 -14.40
N PRO A 250 44.93 -5.58 -13.18
CA PRO A 250 43.89 -5.30 -12.19
C PRO A 250 43.83 -3.80 -11.86
N LEU A 251 42.63 -3.24 -11.85
CA LEU A 251 42.37 -1.82 -11.54
C LEU A 251 41.26 -1.71 -10.49
N THR A 252 41.08 -0.52 -9.92
CA THR A 252 39.92 -0.23 -9.07
C THR A 252 39.16 0.96 -9.61
N THR A 253 37.83 0.89 -9.56
CA THR A 253 36.95 2.03 -9.82
C THR A 253 35.87 2.18 -8.74
N LEU A 254 35.00 3.16 -8.94
CA LEU A 254 33.81 3.42 -8.14
C LEU A 254 32.58 3.05 -8.95
N SER A 255 31.54 2.64 -8.26
CA SER A 255 30.24 2.33 -8.85
C SER A 255 29.13 2.90 -7.97
N PRO A 256 28.32 3.86 -8.47
CA PRO A 256 26.96 3.99 -7.96
C PRO A 256 26.15 2.71 -8.25
N VAL A 257 24.91 2.69 -7.76
CA VAL A 257 23.94 1.63 -8.05
C VAL A 257 22.67 2.22 -8.65
N ALA A 258 22.12 1.52 -9.65
CA ALA A 258 20.78 1.78 -10.13
C ALA A 258 19.78 1.35 -9.07
N THR A 259 18.88 2.24 -8.66
CA THR A 259 17.87 2.00 -7.62
C THR A 259 16.48 2.17 -8.21
N LEU A 260 15.57 1.25 -7.91
CA LEU A 260 14.16 1.44 -8.21
C LEU A 260 13.52 2.28 -7.10
N VAL A 261 12.98 3.44 -7.47
CA VAL A 261 12.39 4.42 -6.54
C VAL A 261 10.93 4.61 -6.89
N ALA A 262 10.09 4.78 -5.87
CA ALA A 262 8.66 5.01 -5.99
C ALA A 262 8.24 6.28 -5.25
N ASN A 263 7.16 6.90 -5.70
CA ASN A 263 6.47 7.93 -4.92
C ASN A 263 5.33 7.31 -4.09
N HIS A 264 4.69 8.13 -3.25
CA HIS A 264 3.53 7.73 -2.44
C HIS A 264 2.30 7.26 -3.25
N GLY A 265 2.28 7.49 -4.56
CA GLY A 265 1.21 7.02 -5.45
C GLY A 265 1.33 5.55 -5.84
N LEU A 266 2.45 4.88 -5.56
CA LEU A 266 2.60 3.46 -5.83
C LEU A 266 1.72 2.63 -4.89
N HIS A 267 0.85 1.81 -5.47
CA HIS A 267 0.02 0.90 -4.70
C HIS A 267 0.87 -0.19 -4.01
N PRO A 268 0.77 -0.38 -2.67
CA PRO A 268 1.60 -1.30 -1.89
C PRO A 268 1.71 -2.73 -2.46
N ALA A 269 0.58 -3.30 -2.91
CA ALA A 269 0.54 -4.64 -3.47
C ALA A 269 1.44 -4.88 -4.70
N LEU A 270 1.84 -3.81 -5.41
CA LEU A 270 2.69 -3.93 -6.60
C LEU A 270 4.17 -4.03 -6.26
N THR A 271 4.58 -3.62 -5.05
CA THR A 271 5.99 -3.65 -4.63
C THR A 271 6.60 -5.05 -4.69
N PRO A 272 6.00 -6.10 -4.07
CA PRO A 272 6.56 -7.46 -4.15
C PRO A 272 6.61 -8.00 -5.58
N LEU A 273 5.61 -7.66 -6.41
CA LEU A 273 5.57 -8.05 -7.82
C LEU A 273 6.69 -7.40 -8.63
N LEU A 274 6.94 -6.10 -8.42
CA LEU A 274 8.03 -5.35 -9.05
C LEU A 274 9.39 -5.94 -8.66
N LEU A 275 9.59 -6.23 -7.37
CA LEU A 275 10.84 -6.80 -6.86
C LEU A 275 11.07 -8.23 -7.33
N GLU A 276 10.02 -9.07 -7.35
CA GLU A 276 10.12 -10.43 -7.88
C GLU A 276 10.42 -10.43 -9.38
N SER A 277 9.75 -9.57 -10.16
CA SER A 277 10.00 -9.43 -11.59
C SER A 277 11.44 -8.96 -11.84
N SER A 278 11.89 -7.96 -11.08
CA SER A 278 13.28 -7.48 -11.12
C SER A 278 14.27 -8.59 -10.77
N ARG A 279 14.00 -9.37 -9.71
CA ARG A 279 14.82 -10.52 -9.31
C ARG A 279 14.97 -11.55 -10.43
N ARG A 280 13.89 -11.84 -11.14
CA ARG A 280 13.92 -12.79 -12.28
C ARG A 280 14.73 -12.27 -13.46
N ILE A 281 14.65 -10.97 -13.74
CA ILE A 281 15.42 -10.30 -14.80
C ILE A 281 16.92 -10.33 -14.46
N LEU A 282 17.26 -10.02 -13.21
CA LEU A 282 18.64 -9.84 -12.76
C LEU A 282 19.31 -11.14 -12.29
N ARG A 283 18.55 -12.24 -12.19
CA ARG A 283 19.03 -13.55 -11.76
C ARG A 283 20.31 -14.02 -12.47
N PRO A 284 20.48 -13.85 -13.79
CA PRO A 284 21.70 -14.30 -14.48
C PRO A 284 22.98 -13.58 -14.05
N GLY A 285 22.88 -12.36 -13.50
CA GLY A 285 24.03 -11.51 -13.21
C GLY A 285 24.58 -10.76 -14.43
N SER A 286 25.73 -10.13 -14.25
CA SER A 286 26.50 -9.39 -15.26
C SER A 286 28.00 -9.72 -15.13
N LEU A 287 28.86 -9.09 -15.93
CA LEU A 287 30.32 -9.24 -15.79
C LEU A 287 30.85 -8.79 -14.41
N ILE A 288 30.12 -7.91 -13.71
CA ILE A 288 30.52 -7.32 -12.43
C ILE A 288 29.60 -7.70 -11.27
N ASP A 289 28.37 -8.11 -11.57
CA ASP A 289 27.36 -8.46 -10.59
C ASP A 289 27.15 -9.98 -10.59
N PRO A 290 27.48 -10.67 -9.49
CA PRO A 290 27.29 -12.11 -9.39
C PRO A 290 25.81 -12.52 -9.60
N PRO A 291 25.54 -13.72 -10.16
CA PRO A 291 24.18 -14.22 -10.31
C PRO A 291 23.41 -14.21 -8.99
N GLY A 292 22.18 -13.71 -9.02
CA GLY A 292 21.29 -13.67 -7.85
C GLY A 292 21.66 -12.64 -6.78
N SER A 293 22.59 -11.72 -7.05
CA SER A 293 22.99 -10.66 -6.09
C SER A 293 21.99 -9.51 -5.96
N PHE A 294 21.07 -9.36 -6.92
CA PHE A 294 20.08 -8.28 -6.98
C PHE A 294 18.66 -8.79 -7.26
N PRO A 295 17.61 -8.04 -6.85
CA PRO A 295 17.67 -6.77 -6.13
C PRO A 295 18.07 -6.95 -4.65
N ARG A 296 18.57 -5.89 -4.03
CA ARG A 296 18.98 -5.87 -2.61
C ARG A 296 18.55 -4.58 -1.92
N PRO A 297 18.34 -4.59 -0.58
CA PRO A 297 17.88 -3.43 0.17
C PRO A 297 18.91 -2.27 0.21
N GLU A 298 20.19 -2.55 0.02
CA GLU A 298 21.27 -1.56 0.15
C GLU A 298 22.19 -1.49 -1.09
N PRO A 299 22.90 -0.36 -1.31
CA PRO A 299 22.71 0.92 -0.63
C PRO A 299 21.46 1.62 -1.18
N SER A 300 20.53 2.01 -0.31
CA SER A 300 19.37 2.83 -0.71
C SER A 300 19.56 4.23 -0.15
N GLY A 301 19.78 5.20 -1.04
CA GLY A 301 19.71 6.63 -0.70
C GLY A 301 18.32 7.07 -0.25
N PHE A 302 17.32 6.19 -0.34
CA PHE A 302 15.94 6.39 0.06
C PHE A 302 15.52 5.37 1.12
N PRO A 303 14.60 5.73 2.04
CA PRO A 303 13.98 4.76 2.93
C PRO A 303 13.22 3.70 2.12
N LEU A 304 13.29 2.44 2.53
CA LEU A 304 12.51 1.38 1.88
C LEU A 304 11.03 1.51 2.21
N THR A 305 10.16 1.14 1.26
CA THR A 305 8.75 0.91 1.58
C THR A 305 8.59 -0.28 2.53
N LYS A 306 7.52 -0.29 3.33
CA LYS A 306 7.22 -1.40 4.25
C LYS A 306 7.13 -2.74 3.52
N GLU A 307 6.58 -2.71 2.31
CA GLU A 307 6.40 -3.89 1.47
C GLU A 307 7.71 -4.37 0.86
N ALA A 308 8.62 -3.45 0.50
CA ALA A 308 9.96 -3.80 0.05
C ALA A 308 10.76 -4.43 1.19
N ASP A 309 10.74 -3.82 2.38
CA ASP A 309 11.38 -4.35 3.58
C ASP A 309 10.85 -5.76 3.92
N SER A 310 9.53 -5.94 3.90
CA SER A 310 8.88 -7.24 4.11
C SER A 310 9.29 -8.27 3.06
N TYR A 311 9.42 -7.87 1.79
CA TYR A 311 9.84 -8.75 0.71
C TYR A 311 11.30 -9.22 0.89
N TYR A 312 12.22 -8.36 1.33
CA TYR A 312 13.61 -8.80 1.57
C TYR A 312 13.73 -9.76 2.76
N HIS A 313 12.90 -9.61 3.79
CA HIS A 313 12.91 -10.50 4.95
C HIS A 313 12.18 -11.82 4.71
N SER A 314 11.01 -11.78 4.06
CA SER A 314 10.08 -12.91 3.98
C SER A 314 9.84 -13.41 2.55
N GLY A 315 10.29 -12.71 1.52
CA GLY A 315 9.99 -12.99 0.11
C GLY A 315 8.56 -12.58 -0.27
N LEU A 316 8.02 -13.22 -1.32
CA LEU A 316 6.64 -12.99 -1.74
C LEU A 316 5.64 -13.30 -0.60
N PRO A 317 4.54 -12.53 -0.48
CA PRO A 317 3.40 -12.87 0.36
C PRO A 317 2.93 -14.30 0.10
N TYR A 318 2.42 -14.97 1.15
CA TYR A 318 2.16 -16.41 1.11
C TYR A 318 1.27 -16.83 -0.07
N LEU A 319 0.19 -16.09 -0.34
CA LEU A 319 -0.72 -16.40 -1.43
C LEU A 319 -0.13 -16.13 -2.82
N GLN A 320 0.72 -15.11 -2.95
CA GLN A 320 1.41 -14.77 -4.21
C GLN A 320 2.43 -15.84 -4.64
N ARG A 321 2.79 -16.78 -3.74
CA ARG A 321 3.68 -17.90 -4.09
C ARG A 321 2.98 -18.99 -4.89
N PHE A 322 1.66 -19.12 -4.75
CA PHE A 322 0.88 -20.24 -5.30
C PHE A 322 -0.20 -19.79 -6.29
N LEU A 323 -0.61 -18.53 -6.22
CA LEU A 323 -1.71 -17.98 -7.03
C LEU A 323 -1.19 -16.84 -7.93
N PRO A 324 -1.76 -16.68 -9.14
CA PRO A 324 -1.50 -15.51 -9.98
C PRO A 324 -1.76 -14.20 -9.23
N PHE A 325 -1.01 -13.14 -9.57
CA PHE A 325 -1.03 -11.86 -8.84
C PHE A 325 -2.46 -11.35 -8.57
N ARG A 326 -3.33 -11.36 -9.58
CA ARG A 326 -4.71 -10.84 -9.47
C ARG A 326 -5.55 -11.59 -8.43
N ILE A 327 -5.36 -12.91 -8.30
CA ILE A 327 -6.12 -13.72 -7.33
C ILE A 327 -5.51 -13.53 -5.95
N ALA A 328 -4.19 -13.60 -5.86
CA ALA A 328 -3.47 -13.41 -4.59
C ALA A 328 -3.77 -12.04 -3.97
N SER A 329 -3.75 -10.97 -4.77
CA SER A 329 -4.03 -9.61 -4.31
C SER A 329 -5.47 -9.42 -3.80
N LEU A 330 -6.43 -10.14 -4.41
CA LEU A 330 -7.81 -10.12 -3.91
C LEU A 330 -7.89 -10.84 -2.57
N VAL A 331 -7.38 -12.08 -2.50
CA VAL A 331 -7.55 -12.94 -1.32
C VAL A 331 -6.77 -12.42 -0.11
N ASP A 332 -5.53 -11.93 -0.28
CA ASP A 332 -4.76 -11.31 0.81
C ASP A 332 -5.54 -10.14 1.42
N ARG A 333 -6.18 -9.31 0.58
CA ARG A 333 -7.02 -8.18 1.02
C ARG A 333 -8.26 -8.63 1.79
N TYR A 334 -8.94 -9.69 1.33
CA TYR A 334 -10.15 -10.19 1.98
C TYR A 334 -9.85 -10.92 3.30
N ILE A 335 -8.86 -11.81 3.35
CA ILE A 335 -8.62 -12.65 4.54
C ILE A 335 -8.17 -11.81 5.73
N VAL A 336 -7.25 -10.84 5.52
CA VAL A 336 -6.76 -9.96 6.60
C VAL A 336 -7.90 -9.16 7.23
N LEU A 337 -8.88 -8.73 6.44
CA LEU A 337 -10.02 -7.95 6.92
C LEU A 337 -11.17 -8.83 7.43
N LEU A 338 -11.32 -10.03 6.87
CA LEU A 338 -12.36 -10.99 7.25
C LEU A 338 -12.18 -11.51 8.67
N ILE A 339 -10.94 -11.70 9.15
CA ILE A 339 -10.67 -12.23 10.49
C ILE A 339 -11.16 -11.25 11.59
N PRO A 340 -10.74 -9.97 11.64
CA PRO A 340 -11.30 -8.99 12.58
C PRO A 340 -12.81 -8.83 12.42
N PHE A 341 -13.30 -8.85 11.18
CA PHE A 341 -14.72 -8.73 10.90
C PHE A 341 -15.53 -9.88 11.51
N LEU A 342 -15.10 -11.12 11.31
CA LEU A 342 -15.71 -12.30 11.95
C LEU A 342 -15.61 -12.22 13.47
N ALA A 343 -14.49 -11.73 14.01
CA ALA A 343 -14.31 -11.54 15.44
C ALA A 343 -15.29 -10.52 16.05
N ILE A 344 -15.78 -9.54 15.28
CA ILE A 344 -16.84 -8.59 15.68
C ILE A 344 -18.23 -9.20 15.45
N LEU A 345 -18.43 -9.89 14.32
CA LEU A 345 -19.72 -10.44 13.93
C LEU A 345 -20.18 -11.55 14.89
N LEU A 346 -19.27 -12.39 15.36
CA LEU A 346 -19.57 -13.50 16.28
C LEU A 346 -20.16 -13.05 17.62
N PRO A 347 -19.57 -12.12 18.39
CA PRO A 347 -20.17 -11.62 19.63
C PRO A 347 -21.45 -10.81 19.35
N LEU A 348 -21.51 -10.05 18.25
CA LEU A 348 -22.73 -9.34 17.86
C LEU A 348 -23.89 -10.30 17.58
N GLY A 349 -23.59 -11.44 16.96
CA GLY A 349 -24.55 -12.53 16.78
C GLY A 349 -25.11 -13.06 18.11
N LYS A 350 -24.28 -13.12 19.16
CA LYS A 350 -24.74 -13.51 20.50
C LYS A 350 -25.65 -12.48 21.14
N LEU A 351 -25.53 -11.20 20.79
CA LEU A 351 -26.39 -10.13 21.29
C LEU A 351 -27.80 -10.16 20.67
N VAL A 352 -27.99 -10.84 19.54
CA VAL A 352 -29.31 -10.97 18.89
C VAL A 352 -30.34 -11.57 19.84
N SER A 353 -29.99 -12.65 20.53
CA SER A 353 -30.91 -13.36 21.44
C SER A 353 -31.39 -12.47 22.61
N PRO A 354 -30.52 -11.91 23.47
CA PRO A 354 -30.97 -11.10 24.60
C PRO A 354 -31.68 -9.81 24.18
N LEU A 355 -31.26 -9.15 23.10
CA LEU A 355 -31.96 -7.97 22.58
C LEU A 355 -33.35 -8.32 22.05
N TYR A 356 -33.48 -9.46 21.39
CA TYR A 356 -34.75 -9.98 20.95
C TYR A 356 -35.68 -10.23 22.13
N GLU A 357 -35.22 -10.94 23.17
CA GLU A 357 -36.02 -11.15 24.38
C GLU A 357 -36.41 -9.84 25.07
N TRP A 358 -35.45 -8.92 25.23
CA TRP A 358 -35.70 -7.61 25.84
C TRP A 358 -36.76 -6.83 25.07
N ARG A 359 -36.70 -6.82 23.74
CA ARG A 359 -37.68 -6.13 22.90
C ARG A 359 -39.07 -6.76 22.99
N MET A 360 -39.14 -8.08 23.08
CA MET A 360 -40.41 -8.81 23.27
C MET A 360 -41.01 -8.49 24.64
N ARG A 361 -40.19 -8.53 25.71
CA ARG A 361 -40.60 -8.13 27.08
C ARG A 361 -40.97 -6.65 27.19
N ALA A 362 -40.28 -5.75 26.50
CA ALA A 362 -40.60 -4.32 26.50
C ALA A 362 -41.98 -4.03 25.88
N ARG A 363 -42.39 -4.83 24.88
CA ARG A 363 -43.73 -4.73 24.28
C ARG A 363 -44.83 -5.19 25.25
N THR A 364 -44.58 -6.23 26.04
CA THR A 364 -45.54 -6.69 27.07
C THR A 364 -45.57 -5.74 28.27
N TYR A 365 -44.43 -5.19 28.68
CA TYR A 365 -44.31 -4.28 29.84
C TYR A 365 -45.18 -3.01 29.72
N LYS A 366 -45.34 -2.45 28.51
CA LYS A 366 -46.21 -1.28 28.29
C LYS A 366 -47.65 -1.53 28.76
N TRP A 367 -48.16 -2.74 28.55
CA TRP A 367 -49.51 -3.13 28.95
C TRP A 367 -49.60 -3.42 30.45
N TYR A 368 -48.57 -4.04 31.03
CA TYR A 368 -48.48 -4.25 32.47
C TYR A 368 -48.43 -2.93 33.25
N ARG A 369 -47.73 -1.90 32.75
CA ARG A 369 -47.72 -0.57 33.38
C ARG A 369 -49.14 0.00 33.48
N HIS A 370 -49.94 -0.11 32.42
CA HIS A 370 -51.30 0.41 32.40
C HIS A 370 -52.23 -0.34 33.35
N LEU A 371 -52.06 -1.66 33.47
CA LEU A 371 -52.76 -2.48 34.47
C LEU A 371 -52.38 -2.08 35.90
N HIS A 372 -51.10 -1.82 36.15
CA HIS A 372 -50.63 -1.42 37.47
C HIS A 372 -51.09 -0.01 37.87
N GLU A 373 -51.15 0.92 36.92
CA GLU A 373 -51.75 2.25 37.12
C GLU A 373 -53.23 2.14 37.54
N ILE A 374 -53.99 1.25 36.91
CA ILE A 374 -55.39 0.99 37.27
C ILE A 374 -55.47 0.35 38.65
N ASP A 375 -54.65 -0.67 38.94
CA ASP A 375 -54.63 -1.32 40.26
C ASP A 375 -54.23 -0.33 41.39
N ALA A 376 -53.29 0.57 41.14
CA ALA A 376 -52.93 1.64 42.08
C ALA A 376 -54.11 2.61 42.33
N ARG A 377 -54.82 3.01 41.26
CA ARG A 377 -56.01 3.85 41.36
C ARG A 377 -57.22 3.17 42.03
N ILE A 378 -57.26 1.84 42.00
CA ILE A 378 -58.26 1.06 42.74
C ILE A 378 -57.95 1.15 44.24
N HIS A 379 -56.66 1.03 44.62
CA HIS A 379 -56.24 1.05 46.01
C HIS A 379 -56.27 2.45 46.65
N ASP A 380 -55.99 3.51 45.89
CA ASP A 380 -56.05 4.90 46.39
C ASP A 380 -57.49 5.49 46.43
N GLY A 381 -58.47 4.75 45.89
CA GLY A 381 -59.88 5.12 45.87
C GLY A 381 -60.27 6.15 44.80
N SER A 382 -59.35 6.61 43.96
CA SER A 382 -59.57 7.60 42.89
C SER A 382 -60.38 7.07 41.71
N ILE A 383 -60.63 5.76 41.65
CA ILE A 383 -61.46 5.11 40.61
C ILE A 383 -62.97 5.23 40.88
N ARG A 384 -63.39 5.63 42.09
CA ARG A 384 -64.81 5.72 42.45
C ARG A 384 -65.58 6.68 41.54
N GLY A 385 -66.67 6.22 40.93
CA GLY A 385 -67.52 6.98 40.00
C GLY A 385 -67.09 6.96 38.53
N HIS A 386 -65.94 6.36 38.19
CA HIS A 386 -65.44 6.24 36.82
C HIS A 386 -65.25 4.77 36.38
N GLU A 387 -65.84 3.82 37.11
CA GLU A 387 -65.63 2.38 36.95
C GLU A 387 -66.08 1.89 35.56
N ALA A 388 -67.21 2.39 35.05
CA ALA A 388 -67.72 2.04 33.73
C ALA A 388 -66.79 2.48 32.60
N GLU A 389 -66.13 3.63 32.75
CA GLU A 389 -65.18 4.17 31.77
C GLU A 389 -63.87 3.35 31.76
N GLU A 390 -63.36 2.98 32.94
CA GLU A 390 -62.16 2.13 33.05
C GLU A 390 -62.40 0.71 32.55
N ILE A 391 -63.60 0.13 32.79
CA ILE A 391 -63.98 -1.16 32.22
C ILE A 391 -64.00 -1.09 30.68
N ALA A 392 -64.56 -0.02 30.10
CA ALA A 392 -64.55 0.18 28.65
C ALA A 392 -63.12 0.31 28.09
N ARG A 393 -62.23 1.04 28.79
CA ARG A 393 -60.80 1.14 28.44
C ARG A 393 -60.10 -0.22 28.48
N LEU A 394 -60.32 -1.02 29.51
CA LEU A 394 -59.74 -2.36 29.65
C LEU A 394 -60.28 -3.35 28.59
N GLN A 395 -61.56 -3.26 28.23
CA GLN A 395 -62.15 -4.05 27.14
C GLN A 395 -61.57 -3.66 25.77
N GLU A 396 -61.34 -2.37 25.55
CA GLU A 396 -60.65 -1.91 24.35
C GLU A 396 -59.20 -2.41 24.32
N MET A 397 -58.53 -2.40 25.47
CA MET A 397 -57.19 -2.95 25.63
C MET A 397 -57.15 -4.46 25.31
N GLU A 398 -58.11 -5.25 25.79
CA GLU A 398 -58.23 -6.68 25.47
C GLU A 398 -58.40 -6.92 23.95
N LYS A 399 -59.22 -6.11 23.27
CA LYS A 399 -59.39 -6.17 21.80
C LYS A 399 -58.11 -5.83 21.05
N ARG A 400 -57.32 -4.86 21.56
CA ARG A 400 -56.02 -4.49 20.98
C ARG A 400 -54.98 -5.60 21.21
N LEU A 401 -55.00 -6.24 22.38
CA LEU A 401 -54.12 -7.36 22.74
C LEU A 401 -54.32 -8.57 21.82
N GLY A 402 -55.57 -8.89 21.47
CA GLY A 402 -55.88 -9.99 20.55
C GLY A 402 -55.36 -9.81 19.11
N ARG A 403 -54.89 -8.61 18.74
CA ARG A 403 -54.27 -8.32 17.43
C ARG A 403 -52.74 -8.38 17.46
N VAL A 404 -52.12 -8.58 18.63
CA VAL A 404 -50.67 -8.62 18.77
C VAL A 404 -50.16 -10.01 18.41
N GLU A 405 -49.50 -10.12 17.25
CA GLU A 405 -48.81 -11.35 16.85
C GLU A 405 -47.50 -11.50 17.63
N LEU A 406 -47.43 -12.49 18.53
CA LEU A 406 -46.19 -12.93 19.18
C LEU A 406 -45.85 -14.38 18.75
N PRO A 407 -44.55 -14.73 18.63
CA PRO A 407 -44.15 -16.11 18.42
C PRO A 407 -44.57 -17.01 19.58
N LEU A 408 -44.76 -18.30 19.29
CA LEU A 408 -45.25 -19.31 20.26
C LEU A 408 -44.44 -19.36 21.57
N SER A 409 -43.14 -19.09 21.52
CA SER A 409 -42.26 -19.08 22.69
C SER A 409 -42.64 -18.02 23.74
N TYR A 410 -43.39 -16.98 23.37
CA TYR A 410 -43.88 -15.92 24.26
C TYR A 410 -45.39 -15.95 24.46
N SER A 411 -46.07 -17.01 24.02
CA SER A 411 -47.52 -17.13 24.15
C SER A 411 -47.98 -17.11 25.61
N HIS A 412 -47.19 -17.67 26.53
CA HIS A 412 -47.48 -17.65 27.97
C HIS A 412 -47.62 -16.23 28.55
N GLU A 413 -46.74 -15.29 28.16
CA GLU A 413 -46.82 -13.90 28.62
C GLU A 413 -48.09 -13.20 28.12
N LEU A 414 -48.49 -13.48 26.87
CA LEU A 414 -49.72 -12.94 26.29
C LEU A 414 -50.97 -13.50 26.98
N TYR A 415 -51.01 -14.80 27.24
CA TYR A 415 -52.11 -15.44 27.95
C TYR A 415 -52.24 -14.94 29.39
N SER A 416 -51.12 -14.79 30.10
CA SER A 416 -51.09 -14.23 31.47
C SER A 416 -51.62 -12.79 31.48
N LEU A 417 -51.25 -11.99 30.47
CA LEU A 417 -51.75 -10.63 30.33
C LEU A 417 -53.27 -10.60 30.08
N HIS A 418 -53.79 -11.46 29.20
CA HIS A 418 -55.24 -11.60 29.01
C HIS A 418 -55.98 -11.99 30.30
N LEU A 419 -55.41 -12.90 31.09
CA LEU A 419 -55.98 -13.32 32.36
C LEU A 419 -56.04 -12.17 33.37
N HIS A 420 -54.97 -11.38 33.49
CA HIS A 420 -54.93 -10.22 34.38
C HIS A 420 -55.88 -9.11 33.95
N VAL A 421 -56.02 -8.84 32.65
CA VAL A 421 -57.00 -7.87 32.15
C VAL A 421 -58.41 -8.29 32.52
N ARG A 422 -58.76 -9.57 32.32
CA ARG A 422 -60.07 -10.11 32.69
C ARG A 422 -60.32 -10.05 34.20
N TYR A 423 -59.32 -10.41 34.99
CA TYR A 423 -59.39 -10.32 36.45
C TYR A 423 -59.64 -8.87 36.92
N MET A 424 -58.96 -7.87 36.32
CA MET A 424 -59.20 -6.46 36.62
C MET A 424 -60.59 -5.98 36.23
N ILE A 425 -61.10 -6.41 35.07
CA ILE A 425 -62.47 -6.11 34.65
C ILE A 425 -63.48 -6.66 35.66
N GLU A 426 -63.33 -7.92 36.09
CA GLU A 426 -64.22 -8.53 37.09
C GLU A 426 -64.10 -7.86 38.47
N ARG A 427 -62.89 -7.50 38.90
CA ARG A 427 -62.68 -6.76 40.17
C ARG A 427 -63.36 -5.39 40.15
N LEU A 428 -63.25 -4.65 39.06
CA LEU A 428 -63.93 -3.35 38.89
C LEU A 428 -65.46 -3.49 38.83
N ARG A 429 -65.97 -4.56 38.20
CA ARG A 429 -67.41 -4.88 38.21
C ARG A 429 -67.93 -5.19 39.61
N GLY A 430 -67.15 -5.90 40.43
CA GLY A 430 -67.48 -6.14 41.84
C GLY A 430 -67.60 -4.85 42.63
N ILE A 431 -66.63 -3.94 42.49
CA ILE A 431 -66.62 -2.63 43.15
C ILE A 431 -67.79 -1.74 42.68
N ALA A 432 -68.12 -1.77 41.39
CA ALA A 432 -69.28 -1.05 40.85
C ALA A 432 -70.63 -1.67 41.31
N GLY A 433 -70.67 -2.97 41.59
CA GLY A 433 -71.84 -3.68 42.11
C GLY A 433 -72.12 -3.42 43.59
N GLU A 434 -71.08 -3.26 44.41
CA GLU A 434 -71.19 -2.89 45.84
C GLU A 434 -71.74 -1.47 46.06
N GLN A 435 -71.68 -0.59 45.05
CA GLN A 435 -72.19 0.79 45.13
C GLN A 435 -73.68 0.93 44.78
N ARG A 436 -74.38 -0.14 44.39
CA ARG A 436 -75.83 -0.08 44.17
C ARG A 436 -76.52 -0.19 45.55
N PRO A 437 -77.17 0.87 46.07
CA PRO A 437 -77.92 0.75 47.32
C PRO A 437 -79.04 -0.29 47.14
N PRO A 438 -79.43 -1.03 48.20
CA PRO A 438 -80.54 -1.97 48.11
C PRO A 438 -81.80 -1.21 47.70
N GLU A 439 -82.48 -1.70 46.66
CA GLU A 439 -83.79 -1.22 46.23
C GLU A 439 -84.76 -1.25 47.42
N GLU A 440 -85.27 -0.09 47.82
CA GLU A 440 -86.41 0.01 48.73
C GLU A 440 -87.64 -0.63 48.07
N THR A 441 -87.96 -1.83 48.53
CA THR A 441 -89.24 -2.51 48.28
C THR A 441 -90.42 -1.59 48.64
N PRO A 442 -91.41 -1.36 47.76
CA PRO A 442 -92.60 -0.63 48.14
C PRO A 442 -93.49 -1.54 49.00
N ARG A 443 -93.79 -1.13 50.24
CA ARG A 443 -94.88 -1.75 51.02
C ARG A 443 -96.21 -1.19 50.53
N ALA A 444 -97.03 -2.10 50.02
CA ALA A 444 -98.46 -1.92 49.85
C ALA A 444 -99.17 -2.05 51.21
N ASP A 445 -100.25 -1.29 51.31
CA ASP A 445 -101.32 -1.19 52.33
C ASP A 445 -101.02 -0.45 53.64
#